data_AF-A0A9Q4AMF2-F1
#
_entry.id   AF-A0A9Q4AMF2-F1
#
_cell.length_a   1.000
_cell.length_b   1.000
_cell.length_c   1.000
_cell.angle_alpha   90.00
_cell.angle_beta   90.00
_cell.angle_gamma   90.00
#
_symmetry.space_group_name_H-M   'P 1'
#
loop_
_entity.id
_entity.type
_entity.pdbx_description
1 polymer ?
#
loop_
_entity_poly.entity_id
_entity_poly.type
_entity_poly.pdbx_seq_one_letter_code
_entity_poly.pdbx_strand_id
1 'polypeptide(L)' 'MRSALDYVAANAADLAYGLAFFMVCYLIARLLKVPPPVALAFAVLPMVVLYWLQNPNAPARLMAALT' A
#
# COMPACT_ATOMS: atom_id res chain seq x y z
N MET A 1 -18.03 -3.49 -15.20
CA MET A 1 -17.05 -3.98 -14.22
C MET A 1 -15.67 -3.51 -14.66
N ARG A 2 -15.11 -2.47 -14.02
CA ARG A 2 -13.70 -2.10 -14.23
C ARG A 2 -12.89 -3.17 -13.51
N SER A 3 -12.01 -3.87 -14.23
CA SER A 3 -11.22 -4.94 -13.62
C SER A 3 -10.28 -4.34 -12.56
N ALA A 4 -9.96 -5.08 -11.50
CA ALA A 4 -8.94 -4.67 -10.53
C ALA A 4 -7.62 -4.31 -11.24
N LEU A 5 -7.35 -4.93 -12.39
CA LEU A 5 -6.22 -4.61 -13.26
C LEU A 5 -6.32 -3.21 -13.90
N ASP A 6 -7.51 -2.75 -14.28
CA ASP A 6 -7.69 -1.38 -14.83
C ASP A 6 -7.47 -0.34 -13.74
N TYR A 7 -7.90 -0.63 -12.51
CA TYR A 7 -7.64 0.24 -11.37
C TYR A 7 -6.15 0.28 -11.03
N VAL A 8 -5.47 -0.87 -11.04
CA VAL A 8 -4.02 -0.93 -10.84
C VAL A 8 -3.28 -0.21 -11.96
N ALA A 9 -3.67 -0.40 -13.22
CA ALA A 9 -3.05 0.28 -14.36
C ALA A 9 -3.24 1.80 -14.30
N ALA A 10 -4.43 2.27 -13.91
CA ALA A 10 -4.72 3.70 -13.78
C ALA A 10 -3.98 4.37 -12.61
N ASN A 11 -3.61 3.61 -11.58
CA ASN A 11 -2.92 4.11 -10.39
C ASN A 11 -1.53 3.49 -10.22
N ALA A 12 -0.92 2.99 -11.31
CA ALA A 12 0.30 2.20 -11.25
C ALA A 12 1.48 2.98 -10.66
N ALA A 13 1.57 4.28 -10.97
CA ALA A 13 2.60 5.16 -10.43
C ALA A 13 2.47 5.35 -8.92
N ASP A 14 1.25 5.57 -8.41
CA ASP A 14 0.99 5.71 -6.97
C ASP A 14 1.23 4.39 -6.23
N LEU A 15 0.83 3.27 -6.84
CA LEU A 15 1.09 1.94 -6.29
C LEU A 15 2.58 1.66 -6.20
N ALA A 16 3.34 1.99 -7.25
CA ALA A 16 4.79 1.83 -7.28
C ALA A 16 5.48 2.72 -6.23
N TYR A 17 5.02 3.95 -6.06
CA TYR A 17 5.55 4.86 -5.03
C TYR A 17 5.25 4.34 -3.61
N GLY A 18 4.03 3.85 -3.37
CA GLY A 18 3.65 3.22 -2.10
C GLY A 18 4.45 1.95 -1.80
N LEU A 19 4.71 1.11 -2.82
CA LEU A 19 5.56 -0.07 -2.72
C LEU A 19 7.02 0.27 -2.44
N ALA A 20 7.57 1.30 -3.09
CA ALA A 20 8.93 1.77 -2.85
C ALA A 20 9.07 2.27 -1.40
N PHE A 21 8.11 3.06 -0.93
CA PHE A 21 8.10 3.55 0.45
C PHE A 21 7.98 2.40 1.46
N PHE A 22 7.07 1.45 1.21
CA PHE A 22 6.94 0.23 2.00
C PHE A 22 8.27 -0.53 2.10
N MET A 23 8.96 -0.70 0.97
CA MET A 23 10.24 -1.41 0.91
C MET A 23 11.32 -0.68 1.72
N VAL A 24 11.34 0.65 1.67
CA VAL A 24 12.26 1.47 2.49
C VAL A 24 11.98 1.28 3.98
N CYS A 25 10.72 1.36 4.42
CA CYS A 25 10.34 1.14 5.83
C CYS A 25 10.69 -0.27 6.29
N TYR A 26 10.43 -1.28 5.46
CA TYR A 26 10.79 -2.67 5.74
C TYR A 26 12.30 -2.84 5.87
N LEU A 27 13.09 -2.29 4.95
CA LEU A 27 14.56 -2.35 5.00
C LEU A 27 15.10 -1.67 6.25
N ILE A 28 14.57 -0.51 6.64
CA ILE A 28 14.94 0.18 7.87
C ILE A 28 14.64 -0.71 9.09
N ALA A 29 13.45 -1.29 9.18
CA ALA A 29 13.09 -2.19 10.27
C ALA A 29 14.00 -3.44 10.32
N ARG A 30 14.38 -3.98 9.15
CA ARG A 30 15.33 -5.10 9.06
C ARG A 30 16.74 -4.71 9.49
N LEU A 31 17.21 -3.49 9.17
CA LEU A 31 18.48 -2.95 9.67
C LEU A 31 18.49 -2.82 11.19
N LEU A 32 17.33 -2.49 11.78
CA LEU A 32 17.13 -2.47 13.24
C LEU A 32 16.97 -3.86 13.87
N LYS A 33 17.22 -4.94 13.11
CA LYS A 33 17.11 -6.35 13.53
C LYS A 33 15.70 -6.76 13.99
N VAL A 34 14.66 -6.05 13.53
CA VAL A 34 13.27 -6.41 13.81
C VAL A 34 12.94 -7.76 13.14
N PRO A 35 12.23 -8.67 13.83
CA PRO A 35 11.77 -9.92 13.22
C PRO A 35 10.97 -9.66 11.93
N PRO A 36 11.13 -10.48 10.88
CA PRO A 36 10.45 -10.27 9.59
C PRO A 36 8.93 -9.99 9.68
N PRO A 37 8.13 -10.75 10.47
CA PRO A 37 6.68 -10.47 10.54
C PRO A 37 6.37 -9.12 11.20
N VAL A 38 7.18 -8.68 12.16
CA VAL A 38 7.01 -7.39 12.85
C VAL A 38 7.44 -6.24 11.92
N ALA A 39 8.51 -6.42 11.14
CA ALA A 39 8.95 -5.44 10.15
C ALA A 39 7.91 -5.23 9.04
N LEU A 40 7.23 -6.29 8.62
CA LEU A 40 6.10 -6.21 7.68
C LEU A 40 4.95 -5.40 8.27
N ALA A 41 4.50 -5.73 9.49
CA ALA A 41 3.42 -5.00 10.15
C ALA A 41 3.75 -3.52 10.31
N PHE A 42 5.00 -3.20 10.65
CA PHE A 42 5.47 -1.83 10.77
C PHE A 42 5.48 -1.07 9.42
N ALA A 43 5.86 -1.73 8.34
CA ALA A 43 5.89 -1.13 7.00
C ALA A 43 4.49 -0.99 6.36
N VAL A 44 3.55 -1.88 6.69
CA VAL A 44 2.16 -1.81 6.20
C VAL A 44 1.43 -0.58 6.73
N LEU A 45 1.61 -0.22 8.00
CA LEU A 45 0.93 0.92 8.63
C LEU A 45 1.06 2.23 7.83
N PRO A 46 2.28 2.74 7.56
CA PRO A 46 2.42 3.99 6.83
C PRO A 46 2.03 3.86 5.35
N MET A 47 2.15 2.67 4.74
CA MET A 47 1.66 2.42 3.39
C MET A 47 0.14 2.58 3.30
N VAL A 48 -0.62 2.03 4.27
CA VAL A 48 -2.08 2.17 4.32
C VAL A 48 -2.49 3.61 4.55
N VAL A 49 -1.80 4.32 5.47
CA VAL A 49 -2.07 5.74 5.75
C VAL A 49 -1.81 6.61 4.52
N LEU A 50 -0.69 6.41 3.83
CA LEU A 50 -0.38 7.13 2.59
C LEU A 50 -1.41 6.85 1.50
N TYR A 51 -1.78 5.58 1.32
CA TYR A 51 -2.80 5.19 0.34
C TYR A 51 -4.15 5.85 0.62
N TRP A 52 -4.57 5.92 1.89
CA TRP A 52 -5.78 6.62 2.31
C TRP A 52 -5.72 8.13 2.08
N LEU A 53 -4.58 8.76 2.39
CA LEU A 53 -4.39 10.20 2.16
C LEU A 53 -4.42 10.56 0.67
N GLN A 54 -3.84 9.72 -0.18
CA GLN A 54 -3.83 9.91 -1.63
C GLN A 54 -5.20 9.59 -2.27
N ASN A 55 -5.94 8.66 -1.68
CA ASN A 55 -7.22 8.21 -2.22
C ASN A 55 -8.29 8.19 -1.12
N PRO A 56 -8.83 9.35 -0.71
CA PRO A 56 -9.83 9.42 0.36
C PRO A 56 -11.14 8.69 0.01
N ASN A 57 -11.42 8.49 -1.28
CA ASN A 57 -12.56 7.71 -1.78
C ASN A 57 -12.23 6.23 -2.05
N ALA A 58 -10.99 5.78 -1.81
CA ALA A 58 -10.58 4.38 -1.99
C ALA A 58 -11.44 3.37 -1.23
N PRO A 59 -11.81 3.55 0.06
CA PRO A 59 -12.59 2.52 0.76
C PRO A 59 -13.96 2.28 0.12
N ALA A 60 -14.62 3.34 -0.35
CA ALA A 60 -15.89 3.23 -1.07
C ALA A 60 -15.71 2.59 -2.47
N ARG A 61 -14.62 2.91 -3.18
CA ARG A 61 -14.31 2.33 -4.50
C ARG A 61 -13.89 0.87 -4.43
N LEU A 62 -13.15 0.47 -3.39
CA LEU A 62 -12.78 -0.92 -3.12
C LEU A 62 -14.00 -1.75 -2.78
N MET A 63 -14.88 -1.26 -1.90
CA MET A 63 -16.17 -1.91 -1.61
C MET A 63 -17.02 -2.09 -2.87
N ALA A 64 -17.14 -1.04 -3.69
CA ALA A 64 -17.89 -1.09 -4.95
C ALA A 64 -17.23 -1.96 -6.05
N ALA A 65 -15.95 -2.29 -5.92
CA ALA A 65 -15.24 -3.21 -6.82
C ALA A 65 -15.31 -4.67 -6.35
N LEU A 66 -15.65 -4.91 -5.07
CA LEU A 66 -15.78 -6.24 -4.47
C LEU A 66 -17.22 -6.79 -4.51
N THR A 67 -18.22 -5.91 -4.70
CA THR A 67 -19.63 -6.25 -4.98
C THR A 67 -19.90 -6.34 -6.48
#